data_AF-A0A1A8P880-F1
#
_entry.id   AF-A0A1A8P880-F1
#
_cell.length_a   1.000
_cell.length_b   1.000
_cell.length_c   1.000
_cell.angle_alpha   90.00
_cell.angle_beta   90.00
_cell.angle_gamma   90.00
#
_symmetry.space_group_name_H-M   'P 1'
#
loop_
_entity.id
_entity.type
_entity.pdbx_description
1 polymer ?
#
loop_
_entity_poly.entity_id
_entity_poly.type
_entity_poly.pdbx_seq_one_letter_code
_entity_poly.pdbx_strand_id
1 'polypeptide(L)' 'MGYADLENRIPCAPETVMRIASVSKALTSAAAARLCEAGKLDLDVPVQKYVPEFPQKQFDGQDVTITSRMILSHLSGVR' A
#
# COMPACT_ATOMS: atom_id res chain seq x y z
N MET A 1 13.05 -23.83 18.05
CA MET A 1 13.03 -22.79 17.01
C MET A 1 14.14 -23.08 16.01
N GLY A 2 13.94 -22.78 14.73
CA GLY A 2 14.94 -22.97 13.68
C GLY A 2 15.99 -21.85 13.67
N TYR A 3 16.68 -21.71 12.55
CA TYR A 3 17.67 -20.66 12.33
C TYR A 3 17.10 -19.48 11.53
N ALA A 4 17.47 -18.26 11.88
CA ALA A 4 17.26 -17.06 11.07
C ALA A 4 18.24 -17.00 9.89
N ASP A 5 19.44 -17.56 10.09
CA ASP A 5 20.48 -17.75 9.08
C ASP A 5 21.06 -19.15 9.28
N LEU A 6 20.88 -20.01 8.28
CA LEU A 6 21.22 -21.43 8.39
C LEU A 6 22.73 -21.64 8.27
N GLU A 7 23.37 -20.91 7.36
CA GLU A 7 24.80 -20.98 7.05
C GLU A 7 25.64 -20.61 8.27
N ASN A 8 25.25 -19.54 8.97
CA ASN A 8 25.92 -19.06 10.17
C ASN A 8 25.35 -19.65 11.47
N ARG A 9 24.33 -20.51 11.36
CA ARG A 9 23.61 -21.12 12.50
C ARG A 9 23.11 -20.09 13.52
N ILE A 10 22.59 -18.96 13.03
CA ILE A 10 22.02 -17.92 13.90
C ILE A 10 20.61 -18.36 14.31
N PRO A 11 20.33 -18.60 15.60
CA PRO A 11 19.01 -19.06 16.03
C PRO A 11 17.95 -17.98 15.77
N CYS A 12 16.76 -18.41 15.35
CA CYS A 12 15.59 -17.54 15.29
C CYS A 12 15.04 -17.33 16.71
N ALA A 13 14.73 -16.08 17.03
CA ALA A 13 14.24 -15.61 18.32
C ALA A 13 13.04 -14.65 18.14
N PRO A 14 12.23 -14.39 19.18
CA PRO A 14 11.09 -13.46 19.10
C PRO A 14 11.45 -12.06 18.58
N GLU A 15 12.68 -11.60 18.82
CA GLU A 15 13.19 -10.29 18.41
C GLU A 15 13.75 -10.28 16.97
N THR A 16 13.77 -11.43 16.29
CA THR A 16 14.29 -11.54 14.93
C THR A 16 13.43 -10.73 13.98
N VAL A 17 14.03 -9.71 13.36
CA VAL A 17 13.36 -8.88 12.35
C VAL A 17 13.19 -9.70 11.06
N MET A 18 11.95 -9.77 10.58
CA MET A 18 11.59 -10.50 9.36
C MET A 18 11.08 -9.54 8.28
N ARG A 19 11.27 -9.91 7.01
CA ARG A 19 10.61 -9.23 5.90
C ARG A 19 9.11 -9.55 5.94
N ILE A 20 8.29 -8.54 6.19
CA ILE A 20 6.85 -8.73 6.46
C ILE A 20 5.99 -8.79 5.17
N ALA A 21 6.57 -8.57 3.99
CA ALA A 21 5.89 -8.64 2.70
C ALA A 21 4.54 -7.89 2.69
N SER A 22 3.44 -8.55 2.33
CA SER A 22 2.12 -7.92 2.24
C SER A 22 1.53 -7.49 3.59
N VAL A 23 2.08 -7.92 4.73
CA VAL A 23 1.66 -7.39 6.05
C VAL A 23 1.88 -5.87 6.13
N SER A 24 2.85 -5.32 5.39
CA SER A 24 3.06 -3.88 5.27
C SER A 24 1.81 -3.12 4.81
N LYS A 25 0.90 -3.73 4.04
CA LYS A 25 -0.32 -3.07 3.55
C LYS A 25 -1.23 -2.62 4.69
N ALA A 26 -1.38 -3.44 5.73
CA ALA A 26 -2.22 -3.10 6.88
C ALA A 26 -1.68 -1.85 7.61
N LEU A 27 -0.35 -1.77 7.77
CA LEU A 27 0.32 -0.60 8.37
C LEU A 27 0.09 0.66 7.51
N THR A 28 0.27 0.55 6.19
CA THR A 28 0.02 1.67 5.26
C THR A 28 -1.44 2.11 5.28
N SER A 29 -2.40 1.18 5.31
CA SER A 29 -3.83 1.50 5.39
C SER A 29 -4.19 2.20 6.71
N ALA A 30 -3.58 1.80 7.83
CA ALA A 30 -3.77 2.49 9.10
C ALA A 30 -3.22 3.93 9.07
N ALA A 31 -2.06 4.14 8.46
CA ALA A 31 -1.51 5.48 8.24
C ALA A 31 -2.41 6.33 7.34
N ALA A 32 -2.96 5.76 6.26
CA ALA A 32 -3.92 6.43 5.39
C ALA A 32 -5.19 6.84 6.15
N ALA A 33 -5.73 5.97 7.02
CA ALA A 33 -6.90 6.29 7.85
C ALA A 33 -6.63 7.50 8.77
N ARG A 34 -5.46 7.58 9.40
CA ARG A 34 -5.05 8.75 10.20
C ARG A 34 -4.97 10.04 9.37
N LEU A 35 -4.49 9.95 8.13
CA LEU A 35 -4.44 11.11 7.22
C LEU A 35 -5.84 11.54 6.79
N CYS A 36 -6.77 10.60 6.59
CA CYS A 36 -8.17 10.90 6.31
C CYS A 36 -8.84 11.63 7.47
N GLU A 37 -8.69 11.14 8.69
CA GLU A 37 -9.22 11.81 9.89
C GLU A 37 -8.64 13.21 10.08
N ALA A 38 -7.36 13.40 9.74
CA ALA A 38 -6.71 14.70 9.78
C ALA A 38 -7.09 15.64 8.60
N GLY A 39 -7.97 15.21 7.69
CA GLY A 39 -8.37 15.97 6.50
C GLY A 39 -7.27 16.13 5.45
N LYS A 40 -6.16 15.39 5.57
CA LYS A 40 -5.00 15.48 4.65
C LYS A 40 -5.13 14.55 3.45
N LEU A 41 -5.88 13.46 3.61
CA LEU A 41 -6.18 12.52 2.53
C LEU A 41 -7.69 12.41 2.32
N ASP A 42 -8.14 12.83 1.15
CA ASP A 42 -9.49 12.63 0.65
C ASP A 42 -9.47 11.37 -0.23
N LEU A 43 -10.32 10.41 0.09
CA LEU A 43 -10.31 9.10 -0.55
C LEU A 43 -11.02 9.08 -1.90
N ASP A 44 -11.86 10.08 -2.16
CA ASP A 44 -12.84 10.07 -3.26
C ASP A 44 -12.49 11.06 -4.38
N VAL A 45 -11.35 11.74 -4.26
CA VAL A 45 -10.75 12.56 -5.32
C VAL A 45 -9.80 11.75 -6.21
N PRO A 46 -9.51 12.21 -7.44
CA PRO A 46 -8.50 11.59 -8.29
C PRO A 46 -7.15 11.49 -7.57
N VAL A 47 -6.47 10.34 -7.71
CA VAL A 47 -5.16 10.10 -7.08
C VAL A 47 -4.13 11.16 -7.49
N GLN A 48 -4.28 11.76 -8.67
CA GLN A 48 -3.44 12.85 -9.18
C GLN A 48 -3.46 14.11 -8.31
N LYS A 49 -4.45 14.28 -7.41
CA LYS A 49 -4.41 15.34 -6.39
C LYS A 49 -3.19 15.21 -5.47
N TYR A 50 -2.76 13.97 -5.20
CA TYR A 50 -1.65 13.64 -4.31
C TYR A 50 -0.40 13.18 -5.06
N VAL A 51 -0.57 12.57 -6.25
CA VAL A 51 0.51 12.05 -7.10
C VAL A 51 0.29 12.53 -8.53
N PRO A 52 0.63 13.80 -8.86
CA PRO A 52 0.32 14.41 -10.15
C PRO A 52 0.86 13.65 -11.38
N GLU A 53 1.96 12.92 -11.21
CA GLU A 53 2.59 12.09 -12.22
C GLU A 53 1.87 10.75 -12.48
N PHE A 54 0.86 10.39 -11.67
CA PHE A 54 0.12 9.16 -11.86
C PHE A 54 -0.64 9.21 -13.21
N PRO A 55 -0.40 8.25 -14.13
CA PRO A 55 -0.89 8.35 -15.49
C PRO A 55 -2.42 8.30 -15.56
N GLN A 56 -3.00 9.08 -16.47
CA GLN A 56 -4.41 8.94 -16.83
C GLN A 56 -4.67 7.53 -17.35
N LYS A 57 -5.83 6.96 -16.97
CA LYS A 57 -6.23 5.61 -17.35
C LYS A 57 -7.45 5.70 -18.25
N GLN A 58 -7.52 4.81 -19.23
CA GLN A 58 -8.64 4.68 -20.14
C GLN A 58 -9.14 3.24 -20.18
N PHE A 59 -10.45 3.07 -20.37
CA PHE A 59 -11.11 1.79 -20.63
C PHE A 59 -12.10 2.00 -21.77
N ASP A 60 -12.02 1.16 -22.81
CA ASP A 60 -12.84 1.27 -24.03
C ASP A 60 -12.86 2.69 -24.65
N GLY A 61 -11.71 3.37 -24.62
CA GLY A 61 -11.54 4.72 -25.15
C GLY A 61 -12.12 5.84 -24.27
N GLN A 62 -12.59 5.53 -23.07
CA GLN A 62 -13.12 6.50 -22.11
C GLN A 62 -12.15 6.69 -20.93
N ASP A 63 -12.00 7.92 -20.48
CA ASP A 63 -11.20 8.24 -19.29
C ASP A 63 -11.81 7.64 -18.03
N VAL A 64 -10.96 7.00 -17.21
CA VAL A 64 -11.34 6.39 -15.94
C VAL A 64 -10.61 7.11 -14.82
N THR A 65 -11.37 7.62 -13.86
CA THR A 65 -10.82 8.22 -12.65
C THR A 65 -10.42 7.13 -11.67
N ILE A 66 -9.15 7.14 -11.24
CA ILE A 66 -8.67 6.28 -10.15
C ILE A 66 -8.56 7.11 -8.88
N THR A 67 -9.20 6.64 -7.81
CA THR A 67 -9.14 7.29 -6.49
C THR A 67 -8.27 6.53 -5.51
N SER A 68 -7.85 7.20 -4.44
CA SER A 68 -7.11 6.59 -3.33
C SER A 68 -7.91 5.44 -2.69
N ARG A 69 -9.25 5.55 -2.61
CA ARG A 69 -10.14 4.46 -2.15
C ARG A 69 -9.97 3.20 -2.98
N MET A 70 -9.98 3.34 -4.31
CA MET A 70 -9.85 2.20 -5.22
C MET A 70 -8.48 1.52 -5.07
N ILE A 71 -7.42 2.30 -4.86
CA ILE A 71 -6.07 1.76 -4.65
C ILE A 71 -6.00 0.98 -3.34
N LEU A 72 -6.44 1.58 -2.23
CA LEU A 72 -6.42 0.95 -0.90
C LEU A 72 -7.27 -0.33 -0.82
N SER A 73 -8.32 -0.41 -1.64
CA SER A 73 -9.25 -1.56 -1.68
C SER A 73 -8.97 -2.55 -2.82
N HIS A 74 -7.86 -2.41 -3.56
CA HIS A 74 -7.53 -3.27 -4.71
C HIS A 74 -8.56 -3.27 -5.85
N LEU A 75 -9.28 -2.16 -6.04
CA LEU A 75 -10.29 -1.97 -7.09
C LEU A 75 -9.81 -1.09 -8.25
N SER A 76 -8.57 -0.58 -8.19
CA SER A 76 -8.04 0.37 -9.18
C SER A 76 -7.56 -0.27 -10.48
N GLY A 77 -7.42 -1.61 -10.53
CA GLY A 77 -6.88 -2.31 -11.70
C GLY A 77 -5.38 -2.07 -11.97
N VAL A 78 -4.68 -1.41 -11.05
CA VAL A 78 -3.22 -1.17 -11.12
C VAL A 78 -2.46 -2.48 -10.90
N ARG A 79 -1.40 -2.69 -11.69
CA ARG A 79 -0.50 -3.86 -11.63
C ARG A 79 0.95 -3.39 -11.67
#